data_AF-A0A930X4Q4-F1
#
_entry.id   AF-A0A930X4Q4-F1
#
_cell.length_a   1.000
_cell.length_b   1.000
_cell.length_c   1.000
_cell.angle_alpha   90.00
_cell.angle_beta   90.00
_cell.angle_gamma   90.00
#
_symmetry.space_group_name_H-M   'P 1'
#
loop_
_entity.id
_entity.type
_entity.pdbx_description
1 polymer ?
#
loop_
_entity_poly.entity_id
_entity_poly.type
_entity_poly.pdbx_seq_one_letter_code
_entity_poly.pdbx_strand_id
1 'polypeptide(L)'
;MNFDEATREAIHLAERLYDRVIRRWGNVHYARSSVYDWVWSEEFLQLYCSLNEMEQGQLRISVLQRFRVKPWPWYSPQSQEPPFER
;
A
#
# COMPACT_ATOMS: atom_id res chain seq x y z
N MET A 1 -7.13 -1.18 -20.28
CA MET A 1 -5.83 -1.45 -19.63
C MET A 1 -5.85 -2.91 -19.20
N ASN A 2 -4.82 -3.70 -19.53
CA ASN A 2 -4.73 -5.08 -19.04
C ASN A 2 -4.25 -5.07 -17.56
N PHE A 3 -4.69 -6.03 -16.74
CA PHE A 3 -4.32 -6.11 -15.33
C PHE A 3 -2.79 -6.23 -15.13
N ASP A 4 -2.11 -6.99 -15.99
CA ASP A 4 -0.65 -7.13 -15.94
C ASP A 4 0.06 -5.81 -16.23
N GLU A 5 -0.50 -5.01 -17.15
CA GLU A 5 0.01 -3.69 -17.50
C GLU A 5 -0.20 -2.70 -16.35
N ALA A 6 -1.41 -2.68 -15.78
CA ALA A 6 -1.72 -1.90 -14.59
C ALA A 6 -0.80 -2.23 -13.42
N THR A 7 -0.49 -3.52 -13.22
CA THR A 7 0.41 -3.98 -12.15
C THR A 7 1.84 -3.48 -12.34
N ARG A 8 2.37 -3.57 -13.56
CA ARG A 8 3.72 -3.06 -13.88
C ARG A 8 3.79 -1.55 -13.70
N GLU A 9 2.79 -0.83 -14.19
CA GLU A 9 2.71 0.62 -14.06
C GLU A 9 2.61 1.05 -12.59
N ALA A 10 1.73 0.42 -11.82
CA ALA A 10 1.53 0.73 -10.40
C ALA A 10 2.81 0.51 -9.58
N ILE A 11 3.51 -0.60 -9.83
CA ILE A 11 4.79 -0.88 -9.19
C ILE A 11 5.81 0.20 -9.55
N HIS A 12 5.91 0.59 -10.82
CA HIS A 12 6.85 1.63 -11.24
C HIS A 12 6.54 3.01 -10.65
N LEU A 13 5.27 3.38 -10.51
CA LEU A 13 4.86 4.63 -9.86
C LEU A 13 5.20 4.60 -8.37
N ALA A 14 4.88 3.49 -7.70
CA ALA A 14 5.23 3.29 -6.30
C ALA A 14 6.75 3.30 -6.06
N GLU A 15 7.55 2.76 -6.99
CA GLU A 15 9.03 2.80 -6.92
C GLU A 15 9.52 4.24 -6.99
N ARG A 16 9.00 5.04 -7.93
CA ARG A 16 9.35 6.46 -8.05
C ARG A 16 8.96 7.26 -6.80
N LEU A 17 7.79 7.00 -6.23
CA LEU A 17 7.34 7.63 -4.99
C LEU A 17 8.26 7.26 -3.84
N TYR A 18 8.51 5.96 -3.65
CA TYR A 18 9.39 5.43 -2.62
C TYR A 18 10.78 6.04 -2.70
N ASP A 19 11.41 6.02 -3.88
CA ASP A 19 12.74 6.57 -4.11
C ASP A 19 12.80 8.07 -3.85
N ARG A 20 11.77 8.82 -4.26
CA ARG A 20 11.67 10.26 -3.98
C ARG A 20 11.65 10.53 -2.48
N VAL A 21 10.85 9.77 -1.73
CA VAL A 21 10.72 9.93 -0.27
C VAL A 21 12.01 9.50 0.43
N ILE A 22 12.61 8.38 0.03
CA ILE A 22 13.90 7.92 0.55
C ILE A 22 15.00 8.94 0.31
N ARG A 23 15.14 9.47 -0.91
CA ARG A 23 16.20 10.46 -1.22
C ARG A 23 16.05 11.75 -0.42
N ARG A 24 14.81 12.14 -0.13
CA ARG A 24 14.53 13.38 0.61
C ARG A 24 14.70 13.22 2.13
N TRP A 25 14.30 12.08 2.69
CA TRP A 25 14.17 11.92 4.15
C TRP A 25 15.05 10.81 4.74
N GLY A 26 15.64 9.94 3.92
CA GLY A 26 16.48 8.82 4.35
C GLY A 26 15.76 7.77 5.20
N ASN A 27 14.42 7.79 5.26
CA ASN A 27 13.64 6.97 6.18
C ASN A 27 12.77 5.94 5.45
N VAL A 28 13.14 4.66 5.58
CA VAL A 28 12.44 3.51 4.98
C VAL A 28 11.01 3.34 5.49
N HIS A 29 10.77 3.59 6.78
CA HIS A 29 9.42 3.50 7.33
C HIS A 29 8.50 4.57 6.74
N TYR A 30 9.02 5.79 6.62
CA TYR A 30 8.27 6.89 6.03
C TYR A 30 7.98 6.66 4.55
N ALA A 31 8.97 6.19 3.77
CA ALA A 31 8.77 5.85 2.37
C ALA A 31 7.75 4.72 2.16
N ARG A 32 7.74 3.70 3.03
CA ARG A 32 6.70 2.65 3.04
C ARG A 32 5.31 3.20 3.37
N SER A 33 5.23 4.12 4.34
CA SER A 33 3.97 4.81 4.68
C SER A 33 3.44 5.60 3.48
N SER A 34 4.31 6.30 2.75
CA SER A 34 3.88 7.05 1.56
C SER A 34 3.35 6.13 0.45
N VAL A 35 3.95 4.96 0.25
CA VAL A 35 3.40 3.95 -0.69
C VAL A 35 2.03 3.46 -0.22
N TYR A 36 1.85 3.24 1.08
CA TYR A 36 0.55 2.88 1.65
C TYR A 36 -0.51 3.96 1.40
N ASP A 37 -0.18 5.22 1.71
CA ASP A 37 -1.10 6.34 1.54
C ASP A 37 -1.49 6.52 0.07
N TRP A 38 -0.54 6.30 -0.85
CA TRP A 38 -0.80 6.38 -2.28
C TRP A 38 -1.77 5.30 -2.78
N VAL A 39 -1.63 4.03 -2.40
CA VAL A 39 -2.53 2.96 -2.89
C VAL A 39 -3.99 3.11 -2.42
N TRP A 40 -4.22 3.96 -1.41
CA TRP A 40 -5.54 4.33 -0.88
C TRP A 40 -5.97 5.75 -1.28
N SER A 41 -5.18 6.45 -2.07
CA SER A 41 -5.48 7.82 -2.51
C SER A 41 -6.53 7.86 -3.61
N GLU A 42 -7.17 9.02 -3.78
CA GLU A 42 -8.04 9.29 -4.92
C GLU A 42 -7.29 9.21 -6.27
N GLU A 43 -6.00 9.57 -6.29
CA GLU A 43 -5.15 9.45 -7.49
C GLU A 43 -5.08 8.00 -7.96
N PHE A 44 -4.86 7.05 -7.05
CA PHE A 44 -4.84 5.63 -7.38
C PHE A 44 -6.20 5.17 -7.95
N LEU A 45 -7.30 5.60 -7.35
CA LEU A 45 -8.64 5.28 -7.83
C LEU A 45 -8.89 5.82 -9.24
N GLN A 46 -8.42 7.03 -9.53
CA GLN A 46 -8.55 7.64 -10.85
C GLN A 46 -7.69 6.94 -11.90
N LEU A 47 -6.44 6.60 -11.57
CA LEU A 47 -5.52 5.90 -12.47
C LEU A 47 -6.02 4.51 -12.87
N TYR A 48 -6.68 3.81 -11.94
CA TYR A 48 -7.12 2.43 -12.13
C TYR A 48 -8.64 2.28 -12.16
N CYS A 49 -9.38 3.34 -12.50
CA CYS A 49 -10.84 3.36 -12.53
C CYS A 49 -11.45 2.37 -13.54
N SER A 50 -10.68 1.95 -14.54
CA SER A 50 -11.10 0.94 -15.52
C SER A 50 -11.06 -0.50 -15.00
N LEU A 51 -10.38 -0.75 -13.87
CA LEU A 51 -10.34 -2.05 -13.22
C LEU A 51 -11.56 -2.23 -12.31
N ASN A 52 -12.06 -3.46 -12.20
CA ASN A 52 -13.12 -3.77 -11.23
C ASN A 52 -12.57 -3.76 -9.79
N GLU A 53 -13.46 -3.76 -8.80
CA GLU A 53 -13.06 -3.65 -7.38
C GLU A 53 -12.11 -4.77 -6.93
N MET A 54 -12.30 -6.00 -7.43
CA MET A 54 -11.45 -7.14 -7.11
C MET A 54 -10.05 -6.94 -7.68
N GLU A 55 -9.94 -6.55 -8.94
CA GLU A 55 -8.67 -6.23 -9.61
C GLU A 55 -7.97 -5.07 -8.91
N GLN A 56 -8.68 -3.99 -8.56
CA GLN A 56 -8.10 -2.90 -7.78
C GLN A 56 -7.59 -3.39 -6.41
N GLY A 57 -8.33 -4.26 -5.73
CA GLY A 57 -7.90 -4.89 -4.48
C GLY A 57 -6.61 -5.71 -4.65
N GLN A 58 -6.55 -6.54 -5.69
CA GLN A 58 -5.36 -7.31 -6.02
C GLN A 58 -4.17 -6.41 -6.35
N LEU A 59 -4.38 -5.35 -7.12
CA LEU A 59 -3.36 -4.37 -7.48
C LEU A 59 -2.76 -3.70 -6.24
N ARG A 60 -3.61 -3.27 -5.29
CA ARG A 60 -3.15 -2.73 -3.98
C ARG A 60 -2.28 -3.73 -3.25
N ILE A 61 -2.71 -4.99 -3.15
CA ILE A 61 -1.97 -6.05 -2.46
C ILE A 61 -0.61 -6.27 -3.14
N SER A 62 -0.57 -6.35 -4.48
CA SER A 62 0.67 -6.54 -5.23
C SER A 62 1.68 -5.42 -4.98
N VAL A 63 1.22 -4.15 -4.97
CA VAL A 63 2.08 -3.01 -4.62
C VAL A 63 2.57 -3.13 -3.18
N LEU A 64 1.67 -3.32 -2.20
CA LEU A 64 2.05 -3.39 -0.79
C LEU A 64 3.05 -4.52 -0.50
N GLN A 65 2.86 -5.69 -1.11
CA GLN A 65 3.78 -6.82 -1.03
C GLN A 65 5.17 -6.48 -1.59
N ARG A 66 5.22 -5.81 -2.76
CA ARG A 66 6.48 -5.40 -3.41
C ARG A 66 7.36 -4.53 -2.50
N PHE A 67 6.75 -3.66 -1.71
CA PHE A 67 7.45 -2.73 -0.80
C PHE A 67 7.56 -3.25 0.65
N ARG A 68 7.09 -4.49 0.90
CA ARG A 68 7.01 -5.08 2.25
C ARG A 68 6.25 -4.17 3.22
N VAL A 69 5.25 -3.46 2.70
CA VAL A 69 4.32 -2.70 3.52
C VAL A 69 3.37 -3.73 4.10
N LYS A 70 3.48 -3.97 5.41
CA LYS A 70 2.46 -4.74 6.10
C LYS A 70 1.18 -3.90 6.04
N PRO A 71 0.03 -4.45 5.63
CA PRO A 71 -1.23 -3.78 5.92
C PRO A 71 -1.20 -3.50 7.42
N TRP A 72 -1.33 -2.23 7.80
CA TRP A 72 -1.32 -1.85 9.21
C TRP A 72 -2.28 -2.79 9.94
N PRO A 73 -1.84 -3.44 11.03
CA PRO A 73 -2.76 -4.23 11.79
C PRO A 73 -3.73 -3.24 12.43
N TRP A 74 -4.97 -3.20 11.95
CA TRP A 74 -6.08 -2.64 12.74
C TRP A 74 -6.19 -3.36 14.10
N TYR A 75 -5.54 -4.52 14.26
CA TYR A 75 -5.35 -5.23 15.51
C TYR A 75 -3.97 -5.88 15.54
N SER A 76 -3.08 -5.39 16.41
CA SER A 76 -1.93 -6.21 16.82
C SER A 76 -2.52 -7.46 17.48
N PRO A 77 -2.27 -8.70 17.01
CA PRO A 77 -2.78 -9.91 17.67
C PRO A 77 -2.02 -10.21 18.98
N GLN A 78 -1.37 -9.20 19.57
CA GLN A 78 -0.85 -9.27 20.93
C GLN A 78 -2.02 -9.09 21.90
N SER A 79 -2.66 -10.21 22.23
CA SER A 79 -3.20 -10.53 23.55
C SER A 79 -3.57 -9.33 24.43
N GLN A 80 -4.70 -8.69 24.13
CA GLN A 80 -5.48 -8.03 25.16
C GLN A 80 -6.70 -8.90 25.40
N GLU A 81 -6.51 -9.97 26.18
CA GLU A 81 -7.64 -10.44 26.97
C GLU A 81 -8.19 -9.23 27.72
N PRO A 82 -9.52 -8.98 27.71
CA PRO A 82 -10.08 -7.91 28.52
C PRO A 82 -9.62 -8.15 29.97
N PRO A 83 -9.18 -7.11 30.70
CA PRO A 83 -8.80 -7.29 32.10
C PRO A 83 -9.99 -7.91 32.81
N PHE A 84 -9.80 -9.10 33.39
CA PHE A 84 -10.83 -9.74 34.22
C PHE A 84 -11.26 -8.74 35.29
N GLU A 85 -12.52 -8.31 35.24
CA GLU A 85 -13.17 -7.62 36.34
C GLU A 85 -13.15 -8.59 37.55
N ARG A 86 -12.41 -8.22 38.59
CA ARG A 86 -12.51 -8.83 39.92
C ARG A 86 -13.34 -7.94 40.82
#